data_AF-A0A4Q8QRU4-F1
#
_entry.id   AF-A0A4Q8QRU4-F1
#
_cell.length_a   1.000
_cell.length_b   1.000
_cell.length_c   1.000
_cell.angle_alpha   90.00
_cell.angle_beta   90.00
_cell.angle_gamma   90.00
#
_symmetry.space_group_name_H-M   'P 1'
#
loop_
_entity.id
_entity.type
_entity.pdbx_description
1 polymer ?
#
loop_
_entity_poly.entity_id
_entity_poly.type
_entity_poly.pdbx_seq_one_letter_code
_entity_poly.pdbx_strand_id
1 'polypeptide(L)'
;MPDYTREFLLEGTAEMRFLHNCLALDWIAAARMPSLTGHPQTERPAEFTAVEINCLIMAERAFRRYRIARPWSNQILDAMGICAKYYGVTRTVLLSERSDVVEIRQKVMVFVRVVTGKNFHEIGEKFERSHSVVIHACKKYEHAIRTALTPVE
;
A
#
# COMPACT_ATOMS: atom_id res chain seq x y z
N MET A 1 36.33 -68.24 -34.65
CA MET A 1 36.68 -66.87 -35.06
C MET A 1 37.27 -66.18 -33.84
N PRO A 2 38.60 -66.23 -33.65
CA PRO A 2 39.25 -65.69 -32.45
C PRO A 2 40.03 -64.39 -32.75
N ASP A 3 40.59 -63.83 -31.67
CA ASP A 3 41.74 -62.90 -31.60
C ASP A 3 41.47 -61.40 -31.83
N TYR A 4 42.13 -60.44 -31.19
CA TYR A 4 42.99 -60.30 -30.00
C TYR A 4 43.37 -58.80 -29.99
N THR A 5 43.32 -58.12 -28.84
CA THR A 5 44.23 -57.02 -28.43
C THR A 5 44.50 -55.74 -29.25
N ARG A 6 44.90 -54.70 -28.50
CA ARG A 6 45.57 -53.42 -28.83
C ARG A 6 44.60 -52.24 -28.84
N GLU A 7 44.50 -51.37 -27.84
CA GLU A 7 45.51 -50.75 -26.96
C GLU A 7 46.62 -50.00 -27.72
N PHE A 8 46.83 -48.74 -27.33
CA PHE A 8 47.81 -47.75 -27.81
C PHE A 8 47.43 -47.01 -29.12
N LEU A 9 47.48 -45.67 -29.25
CA LEU A 9 48.06 -44.58 -28.47
C LEU A 9 47.62 -43.22 -29.05
N LEU A 10 47.51 -42.21 -28.17
CA LEU A 10 47.75 -40.76 -28.40
C LEU A 10 46.72 -40.01 -29.28
N GLU A 11 46.30 -38.79 -29.01
CA GLU A 11 46.79 -37.74 -28.12
C GLU A 11 45.66 -36.73 -27.91
N GLY A 12 45.73 -35.99 -26.82
CA GLY A 12 44.70 -35.08 -26.34
C GLY A 12 44.20 -34.09 -27.39
N THR A 13 42.88 -33.96 -27.48
CA THR A 13 42.24 -32.85 -28.17
C THR A 13 41.24 -32.18 -27.23
N ALA A 14 41.66 -31.00 -26.80
CA ALA A 14 40.84 -29.81 -26.56
C ALA A 14 39.53 -30.03 -25.80
N GLU A 15 39.66 -29.92 -24.47
CA GLU A 15 38.85 -29.06 -23.62
C GLU A 15 37.47 -28.67 -24.17
N MET A 16 36.49 -29.45 -23.74
CA MET A 16 35.26 -28.98 -23.10
C MET A 16 35.09 -27.45 -23.08
N ARG A 17 34.53 -26.95 -24.19
CA ARG A 17 33.36 -26.07 -24.23
C ARG A 17 33.27 -25.05 -23.09
N PHE A 18 33.57 -23.81 -23.48
CA PHE A 18 32.87 -22.61 -23.02
C PHE A 18 32.95 -22.28 -21.54
N LEU A 19 34.17 -22.03 -21.06
CA LEU A 19 34.39 -21.11 -19.96
C LEU A 19 35.55 -20.17 -20.32
N HIS A 20 35.25 -19.05 -20.99
CA HIS A 20 36.07 -17.85 -20.83
C HIS A 20 35.36 -16.58 -21.30
N ASN A 21 35.49 -15.54 -20.47
CA ASN A 21 35.38 -14.12 -20.78
C ASN A 21 34.01 -13.54 -21.13
N CYS A 22 33.26 -13.16 -20.09
CA CYS A 22 32.49 -11.91 -20.07
C CYS A 22 32.57 -11.30 -18.65
N LEU A 23 33.77 -10.91 -18.23
CA LEU A 23 33.93 -9.91 -17.18
C LEU A 23 34.27 -8.57 -17.83
N ALA A 24 33.62 -7.53 -17.31
CA ALA A 24 33.89 -6.10 -17.50
C ALA A 24 33.36 -5.45 -18.78
N LEU A 25 32.75 -4.26 -18.55
CA LEU A 25 32.15 -3.29 -19.49
C LEU A 25 30.66 -3.61 -19.74
N ASP A 26 29.72 -3.08 -18.95
CA ASP A 26 29.01 -1.84 -19.34
C ASP A 26 28.39 -1.06 -18.16
N TRP A 27 29.09 -0.96 -17.03
CA TRP A 27 28.65 -0.08 -15.91
C TRP A 27 29.00 1.41 -16.14
N ILE A 28 29.90 1.74 -17.06
CA ILE A 28 30.46 3.12 -17.17
C ILE A 28 29.77 3.97 -18.26
N ALA A 29 28.98 3.39 -19.17
CA ALA A 29 28.33 4.16 -20.23
C ALA A 29 26.98 4.81 -19.84
N ALA A 30 26.42 4.51 -18.66
CA ALA A 30 25.12 5.03 -18.22
C ALA A 30 25.20 6.41 -17.52
N ALA A 31 26.38 7.03 -17.42
CA ALA A 31 26.58 8.30 -16.71
C ALA A 31 26.28 9.56 -17.54
N ARG A 32 25.52 9.47 -18.65
CA ARG A 32 25.18 10.63 -19.48
C ARG A 32 23.82 10.52 -20.18
N MET A 33 22.75 10.41 -19.39
CA MET A 33 21.41 10.78 -19.84
C MET A 33 20.71 11.62 -18.76
N PRO A 34 20.13 12.78 -19.08
CA PRO A 34 19.24 13.46 -18.16
C PRO A 34 18.02 12.55 -17.89
N SER A 35 17.79 12.30 -16.61
CA SER A 35 16.80 11.40 -16.03
C SER A 35 15.37 11.63 -16.52
N LEU A 36 14.81 10.66 -17.26
CA LEU A 36 13.38 10.50 -17.51
C LEU A 36 12.87 9.17 -16.97
N THR A 37 13.28 8.83 -15.74
CA THR A 37 12.69 7.72 -14.99
C THR A 37 12.39 8.25 -13.60
N GLY A 38 11.11 8.56 -13.36
CA GLY A 38 10.64 8.71 -11.99
C GLY A 38 10.92 7.39 -11.29
N HIS A 39 11.90 7.39 -10.37
CA HIS A 39 11.99 6.33 -9.39
C HIS A 39 10.60 6.20 -8.76
N PRO A 40 10.01 5.00 -8.66
CA PRO A 40 8.85 4.83 -7.82
C PRO A 40 9.29 5.32 -6.45
N GLN A 41 8.70 6.43 -5.98
CA GLN A 41 8.84 6.78 -4.59
C GLN A 41 8.27 5.58 -3.86
N THR A 42 9.14 4.76 -3.30
CA THR A 42 8.77 3.74 -2.33
C THR A 42 8.30 4.54 -1.12
N GLU A 43 7.07 5.06 -1.19
CA GLU A 43 6.41 5.76 -0.10
C GLU A 43 6.47 4.78 1.07
N ARG A 44 7.24 5.14 2.11
CA ARG A 44 7.29 4.33 3.33
C ARG A 44 5.84 4.07 3.76
N PRO A 45 5.46 2.80 4.02
CA PRO A 45 4.10 2.49 4.41
C PRO A 45 3.72 3.36 5.60
N ALA A 46 2.53 3.97 5.56
CA ALA A 46 2.12 4.87 6.62
C ALA A 46 2.17 4.16 7.97
N GLU A 47 2.98 4.69 8.88
CA GLU A 47 3.11 4.19 10.24
C GLU A 47 1.97 4.76 11.10
N PHE A 48 1.29 3.88 11.83
CA PHE A 48 0.26 4.26 12.80
C PHE A 48 0.81 4.02 14.20
N THR A 49 0.55 4.98 15.10
CA THR A 49 0.84 4.78 16.53
C THR A 49 -0.10 3.73 17.12
N ALA A 50 0.30 3.09 18.22
CA ALA A 50 -0.56 2.13 18.92
C ALA A 50 -1.91 2.72 19.34
N VAL A 51 -1.92 4.01 19.71
CA VAL A 51 -3.15 4.75 20.06
C VAL A 51 -4.07 4.85 18.85
N GLU A 52 -3.53 5.22 17.68
CA GLU A 52 -4.32 5.34 16.45
C GLU A 52 -4.88 3.99 15.98
N ILE A 53 -4.08 2.92 16.08
CA ILE A 53 -4.54 1.55 15.79
C ILE A 53 -5.72 1.20 16.69
N ASN A 54 -5.60 1.44 18.00
CA ASN A 54 -6.70 1.20 18.93
C ASN A 54 -7.94 2.04 18.60
N CYS A 55 -7.77 3.31 18.24
CA CYS A 55 -8.87 4.17 17.79
C CYS A 55 -9.59 3.59 16.56
N LEU A 56 -8.85 3.13 15.56
CA LEU A 56 -9.41 2.51 14.36
C LEU A 56 -10.19 1.23 14.67
N ILE A 57 -9.63 0.34 15.52
CA ILE A 57 -10.29 -0.91 15.93
C ILE A 57 -11.59 -0.62 16.69
N MET A 58 -11.55 0.32 17.63
CA MET A 58 -12.74 0.68 18.42
C MET A 58 -13.80 1.37 17.56
N ALA A 59 -13.39 2.21 16.61
CA ALA A 59 -14.27 2.83 15.63
C ALA A 59 -14.93 1.80 14.71
N GLU A 60 -14.18 0.81 14.19
CA GLU A 60 -14.73 -0.26 13.35
C GLU A 60 -15.79 -1.06 14.10
N ARG A 61 -15.50 -1.48 15.33
CA ARG A 61 -16.43 -2.24 16.17
C ARG A 61 -17.71 -1.45 16.45
N ALA A 62 -17.56 -0.15 16.76
CA ALA A 62 -18.70 0.73 16.99
C ALA A 62 -19.54 0.93 15.74
N PHE A 63 -18.90 1.17 14.59
CA PHE A 63 -19.57 1.33 13.31
C PHE A 63 -20.29 0.05 12.88
N ARG A 64 -19.67 -1.12 13.06
CA ARG A 64 -20.28 -2.42 12.76
C ARG A 64 -21.60 -2.61 13.51
N ARG A 65 -21.64 -2.31 14.81
CA ARG A 65 -22.88 -2.35 15.62
C ARG A 65 -23.92 -1.34 15.13
N TYR A 66 -23.47 -0.12 14.84
CA TYR A 66 -24.35 0.95 14.38
C TYR A 66 -25.01 0.62 13.03
N ARG A 67 -24.23 0.12 12.07
CA ARG A 67 -24.70 -0.29 10.74
C ARG A 67 -25.78 -1.38 10.80
N ILE A 68 -25.64 -2.34 11.72
CA ILE A 68 -26.65 -3.39 11.93
C ILE A 68 -27.94 -2.80 12.49
N ALA A 69 -27.84 -1.88 13.45
CA ALA A 69 -29.00 -1.24 14.06
C ALA A 69 -29.72 -0.26 13.12
N ARG A 70 -28.99 0.36 12.18
CA ARG A 70 -29.52 1.37 11.25
C ARG A 70 -29.02 1.13 9.82
N PRO A 71 -29.61 0.16 9.09
CA PRO A 71 -29.16 -0.16 7.74
C PRO A 71 -29.44 0.96 6.72
N TRP A 72 -30.50 1.75 6.93
CA TRP A 72 -30.91 2.82 6.02
C TRP A 72 -30.23 4.17 6.29
N SER A 73 -29.36 4.26 7.30
CA SER A 73 -28.66 5.50 7.60
C SER A 73 -27.54 5.76 6.60
N ASN A 74 -27.08 7.01 6.55
CA ASN A 74 -25.97 7.40 5.71
C ASN A 74 -24.65 6.88 6.30
N GLN A 75 -24.28 5.67 5.87
CA GLN A 75 -23.10 4.94 6.35
C GLN A 75 -21.79 5.74 6.28
N ILE A 76 -21.65 6.65 5.31
CA ILE A 76 -20.46 7.51 5.18
C ILE A 76 -20.42 8.52 6.34
N LEU A 77 -21.54 9.21 6.60
CA LEU A 77 -21.63 10.19 7.68
C LEU A 77 -21.53 9.53 9.06
N ASP A 78 -22.10 8.35 9.21
CA ASP A 78 -22.05 7.59 10.46
C ASP A 78 -20.61 7.12 10.75
N ALA A 79 -19.94 6.49 9.78
CA ALA A 79 -18.55 6.08 9.93
C ALA A 79 -17.61 7.27 10.19
N MET A 80 -17.81 8.39 9.49
CA MET A 80 -17.07 9.63 9.71
C MET A 80 -17.25 10.14 11.14
N GLY A 81 -18.49 10.23 11.63
CA GLY A 81 -18.80 10.71 12.98
C GLY A 81 -18.25 9.81 14.08
N ILE A 82 -18.39 8.49 13.92
CA ILE A 82 -17.89 7.50 14.87
C ILE A 82 -16.36 7.57 14.93
N CYS A 83 -15.68 7.56 13.77
CA CYS A 83 -14.23 7.60 13.72
C CYS A 83 -13.69 8.94 14.28
N ALA A 84 -14.29 10.07 13.90
CA ALA A 84 -13.93 11.39 14.43
C ALA A 84 -13.94 11.42 15.97
N LYS A 85 -14.97 10.83 16.60
CA LYS A 85 -15.08 10.74 18.05
C LYS A 85 -13.90 10.02 18.70
N TYR A 86 -13.42 8.93 18.11
CA TYR A 86 -12.26 8.19 18.63
C TYR A 86 -10.93 8.93 18.43
N TYR A 87 -10.83 9.76 17.40
CA TYR A 87 -9.70 10.68 17.21
C TYR A 87 -9.81 11.97 18.06
N GLY A 88 -10.87 12.13 18.86
CA GLY A 88 -11.07 13.32 19.68
C GLY A 88 -11.43 14.58 18.88
N VAL A 89 -11.86 14.43 17.63
CA VAL A 89 -12.24 15.54 16.75
C VAL A 89 -13.74 15.50 16.43
N THR A 90 -14.30 16.65 16.05
CA THR A 90 -15.70 16.73 15.60
C THR A 90 -15.78 16.61 14.08
N ARG A 91 -16.97 16.26 13.57
CA ARG A 91 -17.23 16.25 12.12
C ARG A 91 -16.96 17.61 11.48
N THR A 92 -17.31 18.70 12.14
CA THR A 92 -17.08 20.06 11.63
C THR A 92 -15.60 20.37 11.47
N VAL A 93 -14.77 19.89 12.39
CA VAL A 93 -13.31 20.01 12.30
C VAL A 93 -12.78 19.25 11.09
N LEU A 94 -13.29 18.04 10.81
CA LEU A 94 -12.89 17.29 9.62
C LEU A 94 -13.23 18.01 8.31
N LEU A 95 -14.38 18.67 8.23
CA LEU A 95 -14.79 19.43 7.04
C LEU A 95 -13.98 20.73 6.86
N SER A 96 -13.45 21.30 7.95
CA SER A 96 -12.73 22.57 7.91
C SER A 96 -11.47 22.57 7.02
N GLU A 97 -11.08 23.74 6.53
CA GLU A 97 -9.86 23.99 5.73
C GLU A 97 -8.56 24.03 6.56
N ARG A 98 -8.64 23.65 7.83
CA ARG A 98 -7.49 23.62 8.73
C ARG A 98 -6.43 22.62 8.27
N SER A 99 -5.17 23.06 8.29
CA SER A 99 -4.01 22.27 7.90
C SER A 99 -3.58 21.25 8.96
N ASP A 100 -3.78 21.56 10.25
CA ASP A 100 -3.39 20.72 11.38
C ASP A 100 -4.20 19.42 11.48
N VAL A 101 -5.36 19.36 10.81
CA VAL A 101 -6.26 18.19 10.82
C VAL A 101 -6.26 17.43 9.49
N VAL A 102 -5.41 17.83 8.53
CA VAL A 102 -5.33 17.19 7.21
C VAL A 102 -5.04 15.70 7.33
N GLU A 103 -4.07 15.34 8.16
CA GLU A 103 -3.69 13.94 8.36
C GLU A 103 -4.84 13.11 8.95
N ILE A 104 -5.48 13.61 10.00
CA ILE A 104 -6.63 12.95 10.63
C ILE A 104 -7.76 12.81 9.61
N ARG A 105 -8.06 13.86 8.84
CA ARG A 105 -9.07 13.82 7.78
C ARG A 105 -8.75 12.74 6.73
N GLN A 106 -7.51 12.65 6.27
CA GLN A 106 -7.08 11.61 5.33
C GLN A 106 -7.26 10.21 5.92
N LYS A 107 -6.83 9.98 7.16
CA LYS A 107 -7.02 8.70 7.87
C LYS A 107 -8.51 8.34 8.00
N VAL A 108 -9.36 9.31 8.33
CA VAL A 108 -10.81 9.09 8.46
C VAL A 108 -11.46 8.81 7.10
N MET A 109 -11.10 9.50 6.02
CA MET A 109 -11.59 9.20 4.66
C MET A 109 -11.29 7.75 4.26
N VAL A 110 -10.07 7.30 4.53
CA VAL A 110 -9.63 5.94 4.17
C VAL A 110 -10.31 4.90 5.07
N PHE A 111 -10.45 5.19 6.36
CA PHE A 111 -11.26 4.35 7.26
C PHE A 111 -12.67 4.17 6.70
N VAL A 112 -13.35 5.25 6.32
CA VAL A 112 -14.70 5.19 5.72
C VAL A 112 -14.69 4.34 4.45
N ARG A 113 -13.70 4.52 3.55
CA ARG A 113 -13.56 3.71 2.34
C ARG A 113 -13.45 2.22 2.66
N VAL A 114 -12.61 1.85 3.62
CA VAL A 114 -12.34 0.45 4.00
C VAL A 114 -13.57 -0.20 4.63
N VAL A 115 -14.27 0.48 5.54
CA VAL A 115 -15.40 -0.12 6.30
C VAL A 115 -16.73 -0.09 5.54
N THR A 116 -16.92 0.86 4.63
CA THR A 116 -18.19 1.02 3.87
C THR A 116 -18.13 0.50 2.44
N GLY A 117 -16.94 0.43 1.83
CA GLY A 117 -16.80 0.06 0.42
C GLY A 117 -17.39 1.09 -0.57
N LYS A 118 -17.71 2.31 -0.11
CA LYS A 118 -18.28 3.39 -0.94
C LYS A 118 -17.28 3.98 -1.93
N ASN A 119 -17.79 4.61 -2.98
CA ASN A 119 -16.94 5.12 -4.05
C ASN A 119 -16.24 6.45 -3.65
N PHE A 120 -15.16 6.81 -4.34
CA PHE A 120 -14.37 7.99 -4.00
C PHE A 120 -15.14 9.31 -4.19
N HIS A 121 -16.10 9.36 -5.11
CA HIS A 121 -16.93 10.54 -5.35
C HIS A 121 -17.93 10.76 -4.21
N GLU A 122 -18.65 9.72 -3.80
CA GLU A 122 -19.59 9.74 -2.67
C GLU A 122 -18.87 10.16 -1.38
N ILE A 123 -17.67 9.60 -1.14
CA ILE A 123 -16.86 9.96 0.03
C ILE A 123 -16.40 11.42 -0.09
N GLY A 124 -15.83 11.82 -1.23
CA GLY A 124 -15.38 13.20 -1.47
C GLY A 124 -16.49 14.22 -1.24
N GLU A 125 -17.69 13.97 -1.77
CA GLU A 125 -18.87 14.82 -1.60
C GLU A 125 -19.20 15.03 -0.11
N LYS A 126 -19.22 13.96 0.71
CA LYS A 126 -19.53 14.07 2.14
C LYS A 126 -18.43 14.68 2.99
N PHE A 127 -17.19 14.68 2.50
CA PHE A 127 -16.08 15.37 3.13
C PHE A 127 -15.86 16.79 2.58
N GLU A 128 -16.68 17.23 1.62
CA GLU A 128 -16.51 18.51 0.90
C GLU A 128 -15.14 18.63 0.22
N ARG A 129 -14.62 17.50 -0.30
CA ARG A 129 -13.31 17.41 -0.98
C ARG A 129 -13.41 16.76 -2.35
N SER A 130 -12.46 17.10 -3.22
CA SER A 130 -12.30 16.41 -4.50
C SER A 130 -12.02 14.91 -4.28
N HIS A 131 -12.63 14.06 -5.10
CA HIS A 131 -12.39 12.61 -5.10
C HIS A 131 -10.90 12.26 -5.31
N SER A 132 -10.13 13.11 -5.99
CA SER A 132 -8.67 12.94 -6.16
C SER A 132 -7.91 13.00 -4.83
N VAL A 133 -8.37 13.82 -3.87
CA VAL A 133 -7.81 13.87 -2.51
C VAL A 133 -8.05 12.56 -1.78
N VAL A 134 -9.24 11.97 -1.95
CA VAL A 134 -9.58 10.67 -1.36
C VAL A 134 -8.70 9.57 -1.95
N ILE A 135 -8.49 9.57 -3.26
CA ILE A 135 -7.59 8.62 -3.94
C ILE A 135 -6.17 8.74 -3.40
N HIS A 136 -5.66 9.96 -3.24
CA HIS A 136 -4.32 10.18 -2.71
C HIS A 136 -4.18 9.70 -1.26
N ALA A 137 -5.19 9.96 -0.42
CA ALA A 137 -5.23 9.43 0.94
C ALA A 137 -5.26 7.90 0.96
N CYS A 138 -6.07 7.27 0.09
CA CYS A 138 -6.16 5.81 -0.03
C CYS A 138 -4.82 5.18 -0.39
N LYS A 139 -4.10 5.73 -1.38
CA LYS A 139 -2.75 5.24 -1.73
C LYS A 139 -1.81 5.20 -0.53
N LYS A 140 -1.90 6.22 0.33
CA LYS A 140 -1.03 6.36 1.51
C LYS A 140 -1.41 5.46 2.68
N TYR A 141 -2.70 5.38 3.03
CA TYR A 141 -3.14 4.78 4.30
C TYR A 141 -3.94 3.47 4.16
N GLU A 142 -4.43 3.12 2.97
CA GLU A 142 -5.40 2.01 2.83
C GLU A 142 -4.84 0.67 3.27
N HIS A 143 -3.60 0.35 2.86
CA HIS A 143 -2.97 -0.91 3.23
C HIS A 143 -2.82 -1.02 4.76
N ALA A 144 -2.26 0.00 5.40
CA ALA A 144 -2.02 0.00 6.84
C ALA A 144 -3.33 -0.04 7.66
N ILE A 145 -4.38 0.68 7.23
CA ILE A 145 -5.69 0.62 7.89
C ILE A 145 -6.32 -0.77 7.72
N ARG A 146 -6.24 -1.38 6.53
CA ARG A 146 -6.75 -2.75 6.32
C ARG A 146 -6.03 -3.75 7.21
N THR A 147 -4.70 -3.66 7.32
CA THR A 147 -3.91 -4.49 8.21
C THR A 147 -4.33 -4.29 9.67
N ALA A 148 -4.51 -3.05 10.13
CA ALA A 148 -4.93 -2.75 11.49
C ALA A 148 -6.34 -3.28 11.84
N LEU A 149 -7.23 -3.37 10.84
CA LEU A 149 -8.61 -3.84 11.03
C LEU A 149 -8.79 -5.34 10.79
N THR A 150 -7.78 -6.03 10.26
CA THR A 150 -7.84 -7.48 10.01
C THR A 150 -7.46 -8.20 11.30
N PRO A 151 -8.33 -9.06 11.87
CA PRO A 151 -7.96 -9.85 13.03
C PRO A 151 -6.77 -10.76 12.71
N VAL A 152 -5.75 -10.76 13.55
CA VAL A 152 -4.73 -11.83 13.54
C VAL A 152 -5.40 -13.03 14.19
N GLU A 153 -5.67 -14.07 13.42
CA GLU A 153 -6.18 -15.36 13.89
C GLU A 153 -5.17 -16.09 14.78
#